data_AF-A0AAE9DYM3-F1
#
_entry.id   AF-A0AAE9DYM3-F1
#
_cell.length_a   1.000
_cell.length_b   1.000
_cell.length_c   1.000
_cell.angle_alpha   90.00
_cell.angle_beta   90.00
_cell.angle_gamma   90.00
#
_symmetry.space_group_name_H-M   'P 1'
#
loop_
_entity.id
_entity.type
_entity.pdbx_description
1 polymer ?
#
loop_
_entity_poly.entity_id
_entity_poly.type
_entity_poly.pdbx_seq_one_letter_code
_entity_poly.pdbx_strand_id
1 'polypeptide(L)'
;MESQRLLFCDTKTILGYMESNFRFNIALKIPSIRRAEKAAPLYIKHLDLHDTHFVVNETEYTGREVPGLPRGEVDYDFDEYGFKINLDESIQPGDKLLTDSIRLHLSRGSKVD
;
A
#
# COMPACT_ATOMS: atom_id res chain seq x y z
N MET A 1 20.28 -19.98 18.28
CA MET A 1 19.41 -20.55 17.24
C MET A 1 19.45 -19.59 16.08
N GLU A 2 20.19 -19.93 15.03
CA GLU A 2 20.22 -19.13 13.81
C GLU A 2 18.82 -19.23 13.18
N SER A 3 18.04 -18.15 13.22
CA SER A 3 16.72 -18.12 12.58
C SER A 3 16.95 -18.21 11.07
N GLN A 4 16.66 -19.37 10.48
CA GLN A 4 16.75 -19.56 9.04
C GLN A 4 15.86 -18.54 8.35
N ARG A 5 16.49 -17.52 7.75
CA ARG A 5 15.78 -16.44 7.05
C ARG A 5 15.17 -17.04 5.79
N LEU A 6 13.85 -16.96 5.67
CA LEU A 6 13.16 -17.27 4.43
C LEU A 6 13.79 -16.42 3.30
N LEU A 7 14.13 -17.04 2.18
CA LEU A 7 14.64 -16.29 1.04
C LEU A 7 13.52 -15.38 0.52
N PHE A 8 13.89 -14.27 -0.14
CA PHE A 8 12.92 -13.31 -0.66
C PHE A 8 11.89 -13.96 -1.59
N CYS A 9 12.32 -14.92 -2.43
CA CYS A 9 11.43 -15.68 -3.31
C CYS A 9 10.42 -16.53 -2.53
N ASP A 10 10.83 -17.15 -1.42
CA ASP A 10 9.96 -17.97 -0.58
C ASP A 10 8.91 -17.09 0.11
N THR A 11 9.33 -15.92 0.57
CA THR A 11 8.47 -14.95 1.25
C THR A 11 7.40 -14.40 0.31
N LYS A 12 7.78 -13.97 -0.91
CA LYS A 12 6.85 -13.50 -1.94
C LYS A 12 5.83 -14.59 -2.32
N THR A 13 6.28 -15.83 -2.42
CA THR A 13 5.41 -16.97 -2.73
C THR A 13 4.40 -17.20 -1.62
N ILE A 14 4.84 -17.27 -0.36
CA ILE A 14 3.96 -17.44 0.79
C ILE A 14 2.91 -16.33 0.86
N LEU A 15 3.34 -15.07 0.68
CA LEU A 15 2.45 -13.91 0.69
C LEU A 15 1.42 -13.95 -0.44
N GLY A 16 1.77 -14.51 -1.60
CA GLY A 16 0.83 -14.69 -2.72
C GLY A 16 -0.34 -15.64 -2.42
N TYR A 17 -0.17 -16.58 -1.49
CA TYR A 17 -1.22 -17.52 -1.06
C TYR A 17 -1.96 -17.08 0.22
N MET A 18 -1.50 -16.03 0.89
CA MET A 18 -2.14 -15.50 2.09
C MET A 18 -3.39 -14.66 1.76
N GLU A 19 -4.37 -14.73 2.64
CA GLU A 19 -5.55 -13.85 2.58
C GLU A 19 -5.14 -12.37 2.77
N SER A 20 -5.81 -11.47 2.06
CA SER A 20 -5.45 -10.06 1.92
C SER A 20 -5.37 -9.33 3.27
N ASN A 21 -6.38 -9.51 4.12
CA ASN A 21 -6.44 -8.86 5.43
C ASN A 21 -5.37 -9.40 6.39
N PHE A 22 -5.01 -10.67 6.28
CA PHE A 22 -3.88 -11.25 7.02
C PHE A 22 -2.54 -10.61 6.58
N ARG A 23 -2.35 -10.37 5.29
CA ARG A 23 -1.15 -9.70 4.77
C ARG A 23 -1.01 -8.27 5.29
N PHE A 24 -2.09 -7.51 5.33
CA PHE A 24 -2.05 -6.16 5.91
C PHE A 24 -1.64 -6.21 7.39
N ASN A 25 -2.20 -7.14 8.16
CA ASN A 25 -1.85 -7.33 9.56
C ASN A 25 -0.38 -7.72 9.75
N ILE A 26 0.17 -8.62 8.93
CA ILE A 26 1.56 -9.03 9.05
C ILE A 26 2.53 -7.90 8.65
N ALA A 27 2.19 -7.14 7.60
CA ALA A 27 2.95 -5.97 7.16
C ALA A 27 2.97 -4.83 8.19
N LEU A 28 1.88 -4.68 8.96
CA LEU A 28 1.81 -3.72 10.07
C LEU A 28 2.66 -4.18 11.25
N LYS A 29 2.62 -5.47 11.61
CA LYS A 29 3.33 -6.02 12.78
C LYS A 29 4.81 -6.32 12.53
N ILE A 30 5.19 -6.63 11.29
CA ILE A 30 6.54 -7.01 10.88
C ILE A 30 6.94 -6.12 9.70
N PRO A 31 7.33 -4.86 9.97
CA PRO A 31 7.61 -3.93 8.89
C PRO A 31 8.67 -4.36 7.86
N SER A 32 9.64 -5.18 8.28
CA SER A 32 10.66 -5.74 7.39
C SER A 32 10.11 -6.62 6.27
N ILE A 33 8.86 -7.12 6.38
CA ILE A 33 8.19 -7.90 5.33
C ILE A 33 7.50 -7.02 4.28
N ARG A 34 7.28 -5.73 4.55
CA ARG A 34 6.51 -4.82 3.68
C ARG A 34 7.01 -4.79 2.26
N ARG A 35 8.33 -4.82 2.06
CA ARG A 35 8.92 -4.82 0.71
C ARG A 35 8.50 -6.06 -0.08
N ALA A 36 8.52 -7.24 0.54
CA ALA A 36 8.10 -8.49 -0.09
C ALA A 36 6.57 -8.56 -0.26
N GLU A 37 5.81 -7.99 0.68
CA GLU A 37 4.36 -7.88 0.63
C GLU A 37 3.91 -7.00 -0.54
N LYS A 38 4.46 -5.79 -0.67
CA LYS A 38 4.21 -4.90 -1.81
C LYS A 38 4.64 -5.53 -3.15
N ALA A 39 5.69 -6.36 -3.15
CA ALA A 39 6.17 -7.07 -4.34
C ALA A 39 5.25 -8.22 -4.78
N ALA A 40 4.48 -8.80 -3.86
CA ALA A 40 3.66 -9.97 -4.09
C ALA A 40 2.28 -9.55 -4.64
N PRO A 41 1.78 -10.19 -5.72
CA PRO A 41 0.43 -9.93 -6.20
C PRO A 41 -0.59 -10.04 -5.07
N LEU A 42 -1.49 -9.06 -4.95
CA LEU A 42 -2.54 -9.04 -3.94
C LEU A 42 -3.89 -9.27 -4.63
N TYR A 43 -4.59 -10.33 -4.24
CA TYR A 43 -5.93 -10.63 -4.74
C TYR A 43 -6.95 -10.17 -3.71
N ILE A 44 -7.81 -9.23 -4.09
CA ILE A 44 -8.92 -8.74 -3.27
C ILE A 44 -10.22 -9.10 -3.99
N LYS A 45 -11.19 -9.68 -3.27
CA LYS A 45 -12.49 -10.05 -3.84
C LYS A 45 -13.44 -8.86 -3.91
N HIS A 46 -13.40 -8.02 -2.88
CA HIS A 46 -14.29 -6.88 -2.73
C HIS A 46 -13.52 -5.69 -2.14
N LEU A 47 -13.67 -4.51 -2.74
CA LEU A 47 -13.01 -3.28 -2.30
C LEU A 47 -14.00 -2.12 -2.38
N ASP A 48 -14.36 -1.57 -1.23
CA ASP A 48 -15.14 -0.33 -1.13
C ASP A 48 -14.29 0.78 -0.51
N LEU A 49 -14.29 1.96 -1.12
CA LEU A 49 -13.57 3.14 -0.68
C LEU A 49 -14.56 4.20 -0.21
N HIS A 50 -14.32 4.75 0.98
CA HIS A 50 -15.09 5.85 1.56
C HIS A 50 -14.15 6.97 2.01
N ASP A 51 -14.70 8.13 2.36
CA ASP A 51 -13.91 9.32 2.70
C ASP A 51 -12.98 9.12 3.91
N THR A 52 -13.39 8.28 4.87
CA THR A 52 -12.69 8.10 6.17
C THR A 52 -12.24 6.68 6.45
N HIS A 53 -12.71 5.73 5.64
CA HIS A 53 -12.44 4.31 5.82
C HIS A 53 -12.50 3.59 4.48
N PHE A 54 -12.04 2.35 4.46
CA PHE A 54 -12.17 1.47 3.31
C PHE A 54 -12.47 0.05 3.79
N VAL A 55 -13.17 -0.71 2.97
CA VAL A 55 -13.53 -2.11 3.25
C VAL A 55 -12.80 -3.00 2.26
N VAL A 56 -12.03 -3.96 2.77
CA VAL A 56 -11.38 -5.00 1.97
C VAL A 56 -11.99 -6.34 2.34
N ASN A 57 -12.58 -6.99 1.36
CA ASN A 57 -13.41 -8.18 1.52
C ASN A 57 -14.56 -7.87 2.49
N GLU A 58 -14.44 -8.32 3.75
CA GLU A 58 -15.44 -8.11 4.81
C GLU A 58 -14.84 -7.34 6.00
N THR A 59 -13.63 -6.78 5.85
CA THR A 59 -12.91 -6.09 6.93
C THR A 59 -12.82 -4.60 6.65
N GLU A 60 -13.34 -3.81 7.59
CA GLU A 60 -13.27 -2.36 7.58
C GLU A 60 -11.96 -1.85 8.20
N TYR A 61 -11.33 -0.91 7.51
CA TYR A 61 -10.11 -0.24 7.93
C TYR A 61 -10.36 1.26 8.02
N THR A 62 -10.15 1.84 9.20
CA THR A 62 -10.25 3.28 9.42
C THR A 62 -8.86 3.89 9.47
N GLY A 63 -8.62 4.92 8.66
CA GLY A 63 -7.39 5.71 8.72
C GLY A 63 -7.38 6.56 9.99
N ARG A 64 -6.25 6.62 10.70
CA ARG A 64 -6.06 7.64 11.74
C ARG A 64 -5.55 8.90 11.07
N GLU A 65 -6.29 10.01 11.19
CA GLU A 65 -5.75 11.32 10.83
C GLU A 65 -4.53 11.62 11.70
N VAL A 66 -3.36 11.77 11.07
CA VAL A 66 -2.14 12.22 11.76
C VAL A 66 -2.12 13.75 11.72
N PRO A 67 -2.16 14.44 12.88
CA PRO A 67 -2.12 15.89 12.92
C PRO A 67 -0.86 16.44 12.24
N GLY A 68 -1.03 17.39 11.31
CA GLY A 68 0.08 18.04 10.61
C GLY A 68 0.39 17.49 9.22
N LEU A 69 -0.27 16.41 8.77
CA LEU A 69 -0.21 15.99 7.37
C LEU A 69 -1.23 16.75 6.51
N PRO A 70 -0.90 17.05 5.23
CA PRO A 70 -1.85 17.66 4.30
C PRO A 70 -3.11 16.80 4.18
N ARG A 71 -4.28 17.45 4.21
CA ARG A 71 -5.55 16.81 3.84
C ARG A 71 -5.64 16.77 2.31
N GLY A 72 -5.61 15.58 1.72
CA GLY A 72 -5.75 15.41 0.27
C GLY A 72 -4.88 14.29 -0.29
N GLU A 73 -4.87 14.20 -1.62
CA GLU A 73 -4.03 13.27 -2.37
C GLU A 73 -2.55 13.62 -2.16
N VAL A 74 -1.77 12.67 -1.66
CA VAL A 74 -0.33 12.81 -1.46
C VAL A 74 0.40 11.95 -2.47
N ASP A 75 1.43 12.50 -3.09
CA ASP A 75 2.22 11.82 -4.12
C ASP A 75 3.48 11.17 -3.59
N TYR A 76 3.39 10.72 -2.34
CA TYR A 76 4.48 10.10 -1.62
C TYR A 76 3.94 8.99 -0.72
N ASP A 77 4.78 7.98 -0.53
CA ASP A 77 4.49 6.83 0.33
C ASP A 77 5.18 7.03 1.70
N PHE A 78 4.87 6.17 2.67
CA PHE A 78 5.41 6.24 4.02
C PHE A 78 6.18 4.97 4.39
N ASP A 79 7.18 5.12 5.26
CA ASP A 79 7.93 4.02 5.84
C ASP A 79 7.14 3.34 6.99
N GLU A 80 7.85 2.48 7.72
CA GLU A 80 7.30 1.77 8.88
C GLU A 80 6.91 2.65 10.07
N TYR A 81 7.47 3.85 10.16
CA TYR A 81 7.23 4.81 11.23
C TYR A 81 6.28 5.95 10.80
N GLY A 82 5.84 5.95 9.54
CA GLY A 82 4.97 6.99 8.99
C GLY A 82 5.74 8.21 8.45
N PHE A 83 7.05 8.08 8.19
CA PHE A 83 7.82 9.12 7.52
C PHE A 83 7.77 8.96 6.01
N LYS A 84 7.72 10.09 5.29
CA LYS A 84 7.74 10.12 3.83
C LYS A 84 8.98 9.42 3.30
N ILE A 85 8.81 8.46 2.37
CA ILE A 85 9.93 7.80 1.68
C ILE A 85 10.22 8.43 0.32
N ASN A 86 11.46 8.28 -0.12
CA ASN A 86 11.84 8.59 -1.48
C ASN A 86 11.28 7.50 -2.42
N LEU A 87 10.45 7.91 -3.38
CA LEU A 87 9.82 6.99 -4.34
C LEU A 87 10.88 6.22 -5.15
N ASP A 88 11.98 6.85 -5.52
CA ASP A 88 13.07 6.22 -6.28
C ASP A 88 13.66 5.00 -5.55
N GLU A 89 13.57 4.98 -4.21
CA GLU A 89 14.06 3.88 -3.37
C GLU A 89 13.00 2.77 -3.18
N SER A 90 11.73 3.04 -3.51
CA SER A 90 10.58 2.16 -3.30
C SER A 90 10.11 1.45 -4.57
N ILE A 91 10.45 1.97 -5.76
CA ILE A 91 10.08 1.40 -7.06
C ILE A 91 10.61 -0.04 -7.19
N GLN A 92 9.72 -0.96 -7.53
CA GLN A 92 10.03 -2.36 -7.80
C GLN A 92 10.00 -2.67 -9.30
N PRO A 93 10.68 -3.75 -9.74
CA PRO A 93 10.58 -4.21 -11.13
C PRO A 93 9.12 -4.49 -11.52
N GLY A 94 8.61 -3.76 -12.52
CA GLY A 94 7.23 -3.85 -12.98
C GLY A 94 6.37 -2.64 -12.60
N ASP A 95 6.81 -1.82 -11.65
CA ASP A 95 6.12 -0.60 -11.27
C ASP A 95 6.25 0.46 -12.37
N LYS A 96 5.20 1.25 -12.55
CA LYS A 96 5.22 2.44 -13.40
C LYS A 96 5.08 3.66 -12.53
N LEU A 97 6.09 4.52 -12.56
CA LEU A 97 5.99 5.83 -11.93
C LEU A 97 4.97 6.67 -12.72
N LEU A 98 3.86 7.01 -12.08
CA LEU A 98 2.89 7.95 -12.62
C LEU A 98 3.39 9.36 -12.31
N THR A 99 4.06 9.99 -13.26
CA THR A 99 4.49 11.39 -13.15
C THR A 99 3.40 12.35 -13.63
N ASP A 100 3.55 13.63 -13.29
CA ASP A 100 2.58 14.72 -13.43
C ASP A 100 1.90 14.89 -14.81
N SER A 101 2.42 14.26 -15.87
CA SER A 101 1.84 14.31 -17.21
C SER A 101 0.46 13.64 -17.32
N ILE A 102 0.04 12.82 -16.36
CA ILE A 102 -1.33 12.23 -16.30
C ILE A 102 -2.32 13.12 -15.52
N ARG A 103 -1.84 14.01 -14.63
CA ARG A 103 -2.68 14.82 -13.74
C ARG A 103 -3.53 15.89 -14.46
N LEU A 104 -3.13 16.32 -15.64
CA LEU A 104 -3.91 17.27 -16.46
C LEU A 104 -5.23 16.69 -17.00
N HIS A 105 -5.40 15.36 -16.99
CA HIS A 105 -6.62 14.72 -17.49
C HIS A 105 -7.57 14.24 -16.39
N LEU A 106 -7.10 13.93 -15.18
CA LEU A 106 -7.96 13.50 -14.08
C LEU A 106 -8.62 14.68 -13.34
N SER A 107 -8.02 15.86 -13.36
CA SER A 107 -8.55 17.09 -12.73
C SER A 107 -9.72 17.75 -13.49
N ARG A 108 -10.16 17.21 -14.64
CA ARG A 108 -11.24 17.79 -15.46
C ARG A 108 -12.59 17.08 -15.31
N GLY A 109 -12.72 16.10 -14.42
CA GLY A 109 -13.96 15.33 -14.23
C GLY A 109 -14.66 15.63 -12.91
N SER A 110 -15.36 16.77 -12.82
CA SER A 110 -16.61 17.01 -12.05
C SER A 110 -16.80 18.51 -11.83
N LYS A 111 -17.28 19.20 -12.87
CA LYS A 111 -18.22 20.30 -12.66
C LYS A 111 -19.59 19.65 -12.66
N VAL A 112 -20.18 19.53 -11.48
CA VAL A 112 -21.62 19.30 -11.34
C VAL A 112 -22.23 20.70 -11.35
N ASP A 113 -23.12 20.94 -12.32
CA ASP A 113 -23.91 22.17 -12.42
C ASP A 113 -24.82 22.38 -11.20
#